data_AF-A0A3E0KHQ4-F1
#
_entry.id   AF-A0A3E0KHQ4-F1
#
_cell.length_a   1.000
_cell.length_b   1.000
_cell.length_c   1.000
_cell.angle_alpha   90.00
_cell.angle_beta   90.00
_cell.angle_gamma   90.00
#
_symmetry.space_group_name_H-M   'P 1'
#
loop_
_entity.id
_entity.type
_entity.pdbx_description
1 polymer ?
#
loop_
_entity_poly.entity_id
_entity_poly.type
_entity_poly.pdbx_seq_one_letter_code
_entity_poly.pdbx_strand_id
1 'polypeptide(L)'
;MRGALGGVFPPTPRRYGGYVVHLGVVVMAAGIIASSAYATEVQAPLRLGESVTVGPFRVRYLGVDQEEHDGVPTLYANLEVRRGQEVVAYLRPAKTLHPGFVETMGATTEVAVLGGLDRDLYAVLAGVDDAGTTAGFELMSKPLVSWIWVGGYLIMAGTAFSLWPRPRRAFSPAVEPLLEELSDLESERRVGKVDEEAYQQRRRLLAAALEDRLARDRELEAAFDARVRQLLEEGT
;
A
#
# COMPACT_ATOMS: atom_id res chain seq x y z
N MET A 1 -33.56 -6.17 -19.70
CA MET A 1 -32.08 -6.15 -19.78
C MET A 1 -31.52 -5.21 -18.71
N ARG A 2 -31.11 -5.74 -17.56
CA ARG A 2 -30.30 -5.03 -16.54
C ARG A 2 -29.32 -6.03 -15.92
N GLY A 3 -28.06 -5.90 -16.34
CA GLY A 3 -26.83 -6.04 -15.55
C GLY A 3 -26.58 -7.32 -14.75
N ALA A 4 -26.10 -8.35 -15.44
CA ALA A 4 -25.37 -9.49 -14.85
C ALA A 4 -23.96 -9.05 -14.35
N LEU A 5 -23.90 -8.25 -13.28
CA LEU A 5 -22.63 -7.84 -12.63
C LEU A 5 -22.53 -8.32 -11.16
N GLY A 6 -23.25 -9.40 -10.81
CA GLY A 6 -23.33 -9.91 -9.43
C GLY A 6 -22.28 -10.95 -9.03
N GLY A 7 -21.24 -11.20 -9.84
CA GLY A 7 -20.36 -12.35 -9.60
C GLY A 7 -18.91 -12.15 -10.05
N VAL A 8 -18.13 -11.37 -9.30
CA VAL A 8 -16.65 -11.38 -9.45
C VAL A 8 -15.92 -11.47 -8.10
N PHE A 9 -16.61 -11.33 -6.96
CA PHE A 9 -15.92 -11.37 -5.67
C PHE A 9 -15.93 -12.79 -5.07
N PRO A 10 -14.75 -13.39 -4.80
CA PRO A 10 -14.66 -14.73 -4.25
C PRO A 10 -15.33 -14.81 -2.87
N PRO A 11 -15.83 -15.98 -2.44
CA PRO A 11 -16.60 -16.15 -1.20
C PRO A 11 -15.83 -15.78 0.08
N THR A 12 -14.50 -15.57 0.03
CA THR A 12 -13.65 -15.24 1.18
C THR A 12 -12.73 -14.02 1.01
N PRO A 13 -13.26 -12.78 0.82
CA PRO A 13 -12.46 -11.56 0.66
C PRO A 13 -11.43 -11.34 1.77
N ARG A 14 -11.77 -11.65 3.03
CA ARG A 14 -10.85 -11.55 4.18
C ARG A 14 -9.63 -12.48 4.08
N ARG A 15 -9.79 -13.71 3.57
CA ARG A 15 -8.68 -14.66 3.45
C ARG A 15 -7.73 -14.25 2.33
N TYR A 16 -8.30 -13.98 1.16
CA TYR A 16 -7.50 -13.59 -0.01
C TYR A 16 -6.87 -12.21 0.16
N GLY A 17 -7.58 -11.24 0.74
CA GLY A 17 -7.01 -9.93 1.08
C GLY A 17 -5.89 -10.03 2.12
N GLY A 18 -6.04 -10.91 3.12
CA GLY A 18 -4.96 -11.24 4.05
C GLY A 18 -3.70 -11.79 3.36
N TYR A 19 -3.85 -12.69 2.38
CA TYR A 19 -2.71 -13.18 1.59
C TYR A 19 -2.04 -12.08 0.77
N VAL A 20 -2.82 -11.18 0.16
CA VAL A 20 -2.27 -10.02 -0.58
C VAL A 20 -1.49 -9.10 0.35
N VAL A 21 -1.98 -8.85 1.56
CA VAL A 21 -1.25 -8.07 2.57
C VAL A 21 0.08 -8.75 2.94
N HIS A 22 0.09 -10.05 3.23
CA HIS A 22 1.33 -10.77 3.56
C HIS A 22 2.32 -10.75 2.40
N LEU A 23 1.84 -10.95 1.17
CA LEU A 23 2.67 -10.81 -0.02
C LEU A 23 3.28 -9.41 -0.11
N GLY A 24 2.48 -8.36 0.13
CA GLY A 24 2.96 -6.98 0.16
C GLY A 24 4.05 -6.75 1.22
N VAL A 25 3.90 -7.33 2.42
CA VAL A 25 4.92 -7.30 3.48
C VAL A 25 6.21 -7.99 3.04
N VAL A 26 6.12 -9.18 2.43
CA VAL A 26 7.30 -9.91 1.92
C VAL A 26 8.02 -9.12 0.83
N VAL A 27 7.28 -8.55 -0.12
CA VAL A 27 7.84 -7.71 -1.19
C VAL A 27 8.53 -6.47 -0.61
N MET A 28 7.89 -5.80 0.35
CA MET A 28 8.45 -4.63 1.02
C MET A 28 9.74 -4.98 1.78
N ALA A 29 9.73 -6.07 2.55
CA ALA A 29 10.91 -6.55 3.26
C ALA A 29 12.07 -6.87 2.31
N ALA A 30 11.79 -7.54 1.19
CA ALA A 30 12.79 -7.82 0.16
C ALA A 30 13.38 -6.53 -0.43
N GLY A 31 12.55 -5.51 -0.71
CA GLY A 31 13.00 -4.20 -1.19
C GLY A 31 13.90 -3.48 -0.16
N ILE A 32 13.54 -3.49 1.12
CA ILE A 32 14.35 -2.89 2.20
C ILE A 32 15.69 -3.60 2.34
N ILE A 33 15.69 -4.94 2.39
CA ILE A 33 16.92 -5.74 2.49
C ILE A 33 17.81 -5.51 1.29
N ALA A 34 17.25 -5.55 0.07
CA ALA A 34 18.05 -5.37 -1.14
C ALA A 34 18.62 -3.96 -1.25
N SER A 35 17.82 -2.92 -0.96
CA SER A 35 18.24 -1.52 -1.04
C SER A 35 19.35 -1.15 -0.06
N SER A 36 19.46 -1.90 1.05
CA SER A 36 20.54 -1.73 2.04
C SER A 36 21.75 -2.63 1.75
N ALA A 37 21.52 -3.91 1.48
CA ALA A 37 22.60 -4.89 1.30
C ALA A 37 23.37 -4.74 -0.03
N TYR A 38 22.74 -4.21 -1.07
CA TYR A 38 23.33 -4.06 -2.41
C TYR A 38 23.45 -2.59 -2.85
N ALA A 39 23.47 -1.67 -1.89
CA ALA A 39 23.77 -0.28 -2.16
C ALA A 39 25.21 -0.13 -2.63
N THR A 40 25.44 0.76 -3.59
CA THR A 40 26.79 1.18 -4.00
C THR A 40 26.91 2.67 -3.75
N GLU A 41 27.90 3.05 -2.95
CA GLU A 41 28.15 4.45 -2.58
C GLU A 41 29.56 4.85 -3.03
N VAL A 42 29.65 6.04 -3.62
CA VAL A 42 30.91 6.61 -4.09
C VAL A 42 30.97 8.07 -3.69
N GLN A 43 32.03 8.44 -2.99
CA GLN A 43 32.37 9.81 -2.71
C GLN A 43 33.53 10.20 -3.63
N ALA A 44 33.31 11.19 -4.51
CA ALA A 44 34.29 11.58 -5.51
C ALA A 44 34.32 13.09 -5.70
N PRO A 45 35.50 13.73 -5.62
CA PRO A 45 35.70 15.05 -6.19
C PRO A 45 35.79 14.93 -7.71
N LEU A 46 34.96 15.66 -8.44
CA LEU A 46 34.94 15.67 -9.90
C LEU A 46 35.30 17.05 -10.41
N ARG A 47 36.20 17.08 -11.40
CA ARG A 47 36.48 18.29 -12.17
C ARG A 47 35.44 18.47 -13.28
N LEU A 48 35.32 19.69 -13.79
CA LEU A 48 34.42 19.99 -14.90
C LEU A 48 34.67 19.05 -16.09
N GLY A 49 33.62 18.35 -16.53
CA GLY A 49 33.66 17.34 -17.60
C GLY A 49 34.11 15.94 -17.16
N GLU A 50 34.61 15.77 -15.94
CA GLU A 50 35.00 14.48 -15.38
C GLU A 50 33.77 13.63 -15.06
N SER A 51 33.94 12.30 -15.12
CA SER A 51 32.88 11.34 -14.84
C SER A 51 33.30 10.29 -13.85
N VAL A 52 32.35 9.83 -13.04
CA VAL A 52 32.51 8.70 -12.13
C VAL A 52 31.41 7.66 -12.38
N THR A 53 31.70 6.40 -12.07
CA THR A 53 30.73 5.31 -12.22
C THR A 53 30.24 4.88 -10.84
N VAL A 54 28.92 4.74 -10.70
CA VAL A 54 28.24 4.29 -9.47
C VAL A 54 27.14 3.31 -9.84
N GLY A 55 27.32 2.03 -9.49
CA GLY A 55 26.45 0.96 -9.98
C GLY A 55 26.41 0.92 -11.52
N PRO A 56 25.22 0.93 -12.16
CA PRO A 56 25.09 0.95 -13.62
C PRO A 56 25.20 2.36 -14.25
N PHE A 57 25.36 3.40 -13.42
CA PHE A 57 25.30 4.79 -13.86
C PHE A 57 26.70 5.37 -14.03
N ARG A 58 26.89 6.15 -15.09
CA ARG A 58 28.02 7.05 -15.26
C ARG A 58 27.52 8.47 -15.08
N VAL A 59 28.05 9.17 -14.09
CA VAL A 59 27.67 10.53 -13.74
C VAL A 59 28.79 11.46 -14.16
N ARG A 60 28.49 12.48 -14.96
CA ARG A 60 29.44 13.49 -15.43
C ARG A 60 29.11 14.86 -14.84
N TYR A 61 30.11 15.54 -14.30
CA TYR A 61 29.95 16.90 -13.79
C TYR A 61 29.98 17.92 -14.94
N LEU A 62 28.94 18.75 -15.03
CA LEU A 62 28.75 19.75 -16.09
C LEU A 62 29.02 21.19 -15.63
N GLY A 63 29.29 21.40 -14.35
CA GLY A 63 29.50 22.72 -13.77
C GLY A 63 28.48 23.05 -12.70
N VAL A 64 28.59 24.26 -12.17
CA VAL A 64 27.78 24.74 -11.06
C VAL A 64 27.19 26.10 -11.41
N ASP A 65 25.95 26.31 -11.01
CA ASP A 65 25.26 27.60 -11.11
C ASP A 65 25.00 28.11 -9.68
N GLN A 66 25.13 29.41 -9.48
CA GLN A 66 24.71 30.06 -8.26
C GLN A 66 23.51 30.95 -8.57
N GLU A 67 22.38 30.65 -7.95
CA GLU A 67 21.11 31.34 -8.16
C GLU A 67 20.52 31.72 -6.80
N GLU A 68 19.61 32.69 -6.77
CA GLU A 68 18.85 33.01 -5.57
C GLU A 68 17.51 32.28 -5.63
N HIS A 69 17.25 31.40 -4.67
CA HIS A 69 16.01 30.65 -4.56
C HIS A 69 15.28 31.08 -3.29
N ASP A 70 14.05 31.59 -3.42
CA ASP A 70 13.24 32.13 -2.31
C ASP A 70 13.97 33.16 -1.42
N GLY A 71 14.80 34.01 -2.04
CA GLY A 71 15.57 35.03 -1.32
C GLY A 71 16.86 34.50 -0.68
N VAL A 72 17.23 33.23 -0.93
CA VAL A 72 18.38 32.57 -0.33
C VAL A 72 19.38 32.13 -1.40
N PRO A 73 20.67 32.52 -1.29
CA PRO A 73 21.70 32.05 -2.21
C PRO A 73 21.78 30.51 -2.23
N THR A 74 21.61 29.92 -3.40
CA THR A 74 21.59 28.48 -3.62
C THR A 74 22.55 28.10 -4.74
N LEU A 75 23.35 27.08 -4.46
CA LEU A 75 24.33 26.55 -5.39
C LEU A 75 23.79 25.25 -6.00
N TYR A 76 23.66 25.19 -7.32
CA TYR A 76 23.18 24.02 -8.06
C TYR A 76 24.32 23.38 -8.83
N ALA A 77 24.63 22.11 -8.58
CA ALA A 77 25.59 21.38 -9.39
C ALA A 77 24.87 20.62 -10.51
N ASN A 78 25.28 20.83 -11.76
CA ASN A 78 24.69 20.18 -12.92
C ASN A 78 25.39 18.86 -13.21
N LEU A 79 24.63 17.77 -13.23
CA LEU A 79 25.11 16.42 -13.48
C LEU A 79 24.40 15.79 -14.68
N GLU A 80 25.14 15.20 -15.60
CA GLU A 80 24.60 14.30 -16.64
C GLU A 80 24.69 12.86 -16.14
N VAL A 81 23.58 12.12 -16.20
CA VAL A 81 23.53 10.72 -15.82
C VAL A 81 23.32 9.87 -17.06
N ARG A 82 24.23 8.91 -17.28
CA ARG A 82 24.17 7.94 -18.37
C ARG A 82 24.03 6.53 -17.84
N ARG A 83 23.30 5.69 -18.56
CA ARG A 83 23.26 4.24 -18.35
C ARG A 83 23.72 3.56 -19.63
N GLY A 84 24.92 2.96 -19.60
CA GLY A 84 25.58 2.49 -20.82
C GLY A 84 25.95 3.65 -21.75
N GLN A 85 25.37 3.69 -22.96
CA GLN A 85 25.61 4.75 -23.94
C GLN A 85 24.53 5.84 -23.96
N GLU A 86 23.40 5.62 -23.29
CA GLU A 86 22.25 6.52 -23.30
C GLU A 86 22.31 7.51 -22.14
N VAL A 87 21.94 8.77 -22.39
CA VAL A 87 21.70 9.78 -21.34
C VAL A 87 20.29 9.56 -20.80
N VAL A 88 20.17 9.21 -19.53
CA VAL A 88 18.89 8.87 -18.90
C VAL A 88 18.29 10.02 -18.12
N ALA A 89 19.11 10.96 -17.61
CA ALA A 89 18.65 12.13 -16.87
C ALA A 89 19.74 13.19 -16.73
N TYR A 90 19.30 14.40 -16.36
CA TYR A 90 20.15 15.43 -15.78
C TYR A 90 19.71 15.67 -14.34
N LEU A 91 20.65 15.65 -13.40
CA LEU A 91 20.40 15.87 -11.97
C LEU A 91 21.00 17.22 -11.55
N ARG A 92 20.27 17.95 -10.70
CA ARG A 92 20.71 19.23 -10.13
C ARG A 92 20.67 19.19 -8.59
N PRO A 93 21.56 18.46 -7.90
CA PRO A 93 21.66 18.57 -6.45
C PRO A 93 22.04 20.01 -6.05
N ALA A 94 21.47 20.48 -4.94
CA ALA A 94 21.61 21.87 -4.54
C ALA A 94 22.13 22.02 -3.11
N LYS A 95 22.75 23.17 -2.83
CA LYS A 95 23.17 23.55 -1.48
C LYS A 95 22.79 24.99 -1.22
N THR A 96 21.94 25.22 -0.21
CA THR A 96 21.39 26.53 0.11
C THR A 96 22.13 27.13 1.31
N LEU A 97 22.58 28.37 1.13
CA LEU A 97 23.40 29.13 2.07
C LEU A 97 22.53 30.15 2.80
N HIS A 98 21.93 29.72 3.92
CA HIS A 98 21.06 30.58 4.73
C HIS A 98 21.87 31.66 5.48
N PRO A 99 21.68 32.97 5.18
CA PRO A 99 22.39 34.04 5.87
C PRO A 99 22.15 33.98 7.39
N GLY A 100 23.21 34.04 8.19
CA GLY A 100 23.16 33.95 9.66
C GLY A 100 23.06 32.53 10.24
N PHE A 101 22.69 31.52 9.43
CA PHE A 101 22.65 30.10 9.83
C PHE A 101 23.89 29.32 9.37
N VAL A 102 24.57 29.74 8.30
CA VAL A 102 25.79 29.04 7.81
C VAL A 102 26.87 28.98 8.89
N GLU A 103 27.03 30.02 9.70
CA GLU A 103 28.04 30.08 10.78
C GLU A 103 27.70 29.19 11.99
N THR A 104 26.42 28.86 12.20
CA THR A 104 25.95 28.08 13.37
C THR A 104 25.54 26.65 13.06
N MET A 105 24.96 26.39 11.89
CA MET A 105 24.39 25.09 11.49
C MET A 105 24.88 24.57 10.13
N GLY A 106 25.65 25.37 9.38
CA GLY A 106 26.10 25.01 8.03
C GLY A 106 25.04 25.21 6.95
N ALA A 107 25.37 24.84 5.72
CA ALA A 107 24.48 24.95 4.56
C ALA A 107 23.54 23.74 4.45
N THR A 108 22.30 23.95 4.04
CA THR A 108 21.32 22.86 3.82
C THR A 108 21.52 22.24 2.45
N THR A 109 21.40 20.91 2.35
CA THR A 109 21.66 20.19 1.09
C THR A 109 20.36 19.58 0.57
N GLU A 110 20.06 19.83 -0.70
CA GLU A 110 18.96 19.21 -1.44
C GLU A 110 19.51 18.07 -2.30
N VAL A 111 18.97 16.88 -2.07
CA VAL A 111 19.41 15.66 -2.75
C VAL A 111 18.66 15.52 -4.06
N ALA A 112 19.38 15.37 -5.17
CA ALA A 112 18.77 15.03 -6.44
C ALA A 112 18.62 13.51 -6.56
N VAL A 113 17.44 13.05 -6.98
CA VAL A 113 17.10 11.63 -7.07
C VAL A 113 16.61 11.28 -8.46
N LEU A 114 17.22 10.27 -9.07
CA LEU A 114 16.70 9.59 -10.25
C LEU A 114 16.10 8.25 -9.81
N GLY A 115 14.77 8.18 -9.78
CA GLY A 115 14.05 6.94 -9.45
C GLY A 115 13.98 5.98 -10.63
N GLY A 116 14.07 4.68 -10.35
CA GLY A 116 13.96 3.61 -11.35
C GLY A 116 13.27 2.37 -10.80
N LEU A 117 12.85 1.46 -11.68
CA LEU A 117 12.20 0.22 -11.24
C LEU A 117 13.21 -0.77 -10.63
N ASP A 118 14.45 -0.78 -11.14
CA ASP A 118 15.51 -1.67 -10.71
C ASP A 118 16.52 -0.99 -9.78
N ARG A 119 16.88 0.28 -10.06
CA ARG A 119 17.82 1.07 -9.25
C ARG A 119 17.47 2.55 -9.24
N ASP A 120 17.67 3.14 -8.07
CA ASP A 120 17.59 4.57 -7.84
C ASP A 120 19.01 5.14 -7.69
N LEU A 121 19.23 6.34 -8.22
CA LEU A 121 20.47 7.09 -8.05
C LEU A 121 20.20 8.35 -7.23
N TYR A 122 20.90 8.49 -6.12
CA TYR A 122 20.91 9.67 -5.28
C TYR A 122 22.22 10.42 -5.51
N ALA A 123 22.13 11.73 -5.67
CA ALA A 123 23.28 12.60 -5.80
C ALA A 123 23.20 13.73 -4.78
N VAL A 124 24.28 13.91 -4.02
CA VAL A 124 24.41 14.93 -2.98
C VAL A 124 25.63 15.79 -3.31
N LEU A 125 25.47 17.11 -3.24
CA LEU A 125 26.56 18.06 -3.39
C LEU A 125 27.23 18.28 -2.03
N ALA A 126 28.42 17.71 -1.82
CA ALA A 126 29.16 17.86 -0.57
C ALA A 126 29.81 19.25 -0.46
N GLY A 127 30.36 19.77 -1.56
CA GLY A 127 30.96 21.10 -1.62
C GLY A 127 31.51 21.42 -3.01
N VAL A 128 31.87 22.67 -3.22
CA VAL A 128 32.52 23.14 -4.46
C VAL A 128 33.70 24.01 -4.11
N ASP A 129 34.69 24.07 -5.00
CA ASP A 129 35.77 25.06 -4.94
C ASP A 129 35.29 26.46 -5.36
N ASP A 130 36.03 27.50 -4.98
CA ASP A 130 35.68 28.90 -5.26
C ASP A 130 35.51 29.21 -6.75
N ALA A 131 36.21 28.45 -7.61
CA ALA A 131 36.18 28.62 -9.05
C ALA A 131 35.08 27.79 -9.75
N GLY A 132 34.34 26.94 -9.01
CA GLY A 132 33.34 26.04 -9.59
C GLY A 132 33.92 24.90 -10.44
N THR A 133 35.24 24.76 -10.50
CA THR A 133 35.93 23.81 -11.38
C THR A 133 35.91 22.38 -10.83
N THR A 134 35.85 22.23 -9.51
CA THR A 134 35.88 20.94 -8.82
C THR A 134 34.80 20.89 -7.76
N ALA A 135 33.92 19.91 -7.85
CA ALA A 135 32.85 19.68 -6.89
C ALA A 135 32.96 18.29 -6.26
N GLY A 136 32.75 18.22 -4.95
CA GLY A 136 32.65 16.96 -4.21
C GLY A 136 31.23 16.42 -4.25
N PHE A 137 31.09 15.16 -4.65
CA PHE A 137 29.80 14.47 -4.71
C PHE A 137 29.79 13.22 -3.85
N GLU A 138 28.65 12.98 -3.21
CA GLU A 138 28.30 11.69 -2.62
C GLU A 138 27.16 11.11 -3.47
N LEU A 139 27.47 10.01 -4.15
CA LEU A 139 26.57 9.36 -5.10
C LEU A 139 26.23 7.97 -4.58
N MET A 140 24.94 7.64 -4.54
CA MET A 140 24.46 6.34 -4.07
C MET A 140 23.55 5.70 -5.10
N SER A 141 23.86 4.47 -5.52
CA SER A 141 22.95 3.64 -6.30
C SER A 141 22.31 2.59 -5.39
N LYS A 142 20.99 2.70 -5.17
CA LYS A 142 20.22 1.78 -4.31
C LYS A 142 19.25 0.95 -5.15
N PRO A 143 19.36 -0.39 -5.14
CA PRO A 143 18.45 -1.24 -5.89
C PRO A 143 17.10 -1.42 -5.19
N LEU A 144 16.05 -1.65 -5.98
CA LEU A 144 14.72 -2.10 -5.54
C LEU A 144 13.98 -1.21 -4.53
N VAL A 145 14.33 0.07 -4.40
CA VAL A 145 13.58 1.01 -3.54
C VAL A 145 12.12 1.15 -4.02
N SER A 146 11.89 1.22 -5.33
CA SER A 146 10.54 1.21 -5.93
C SER A 146 9.68 0.02 -5.48
N TRP A 147 10.27 -1.13 -5.16
CA TRP A 147 9.52 -2.32 -4.70
C TRP A 147 8.99 -2.19 -3.28
N ILE A 148 9.57 -1.32 -2.46
CA ILE A 148 9.04 -0.96 -1.14
C ILE A 148 7.65 -0.33 -1.32
N TRP A 149 7.52 0.59 -2.28
CA TRP A 149 6.26 1.24 -2.64
C TRP A 149 5.26 0.26 -3.25
N VAL A 150 5.71 -0.65 -4.13
CA VAL A 150 4.86 -1.74 -4.64
C VAL A 150 4.29 -2.58 -3.50
N GLY A 151 5.11 -2.95 -2.52
CA GLY A 151 4.66 -3.64 -1.31
C GLY A 151 3.61 -2.85 -0.53
N GLY A 152 3.80 -1.53 -0.39
CA GLY A 152 2.83 -0.63 0.23
C GLY A 152 1.49 -0.59 -0.50
N TYR A 153 1.50 -0.49 -1.83
CA TYR A 153 0.28 -0.54 -2.64
C TYR A 153 -0.44 -1.89 -2.53
N LEU A 154 0.30 -3.00 -2.46
CA LEU A 154 -0.29 -4.33 -2.22
C LEU A 154 -0.98 -4.42 -0.87
N ILE A 155 -0.35 -3.91 0.20
CA ILE A 155 -0.96 -3.87 1.53
C ILE A 155 -2.24 -3.04 1.52
N MET A 156 -2.20 -1.86 0.90
CA MET A 156 -3.37 -0.99 0.78
C MET A 156 -4.52 -1.68 0.03
N ALA A 157 -4.23 -2.28 -1.14
CA ALA A 157 -5.21 -3.00 -1.93
C ALA A 157 -5.77 -4.23 -1.19
N GLY A 158 -4.91 -5.04 -0.56
CA GLY A 158 -5.30 -6.21 0.22
C GLY A 158 -6.17 -5.85 1.44
N THR A 159 -5.89 -4.71 2.06
CA THR A 159 -6.68 -4.17 3.18
C THR A 159 -8.05 -3.71 2.70
N ALA A 160 -8.10 -2.89 1.64
CA ALA A 160 -9.35 -2.45 1.04
C ALA A 160 -10.23 -3.65 0.61
N PHE A 161 -9.62 -4.67 0.02
CA PHE A 161 -10.30 -5.90 -0.36
C PHE A 161 -10.79 -6.71 0.85
N SER A 162 -10.02 -6.76 1.94
CA SER A 162 -10.41 -7.43 3.18
C SER A 162 -11.59 -6.76 3.89
N LEU A 163 -11.67 -5.43 3.79
CA LEU A 163 -12.71 -4.59 4.36
C LEU A 163 -13.96 -4.49 3.47
N TRP A 164 -13.92 -5.04 2.26
CA TRP A 164 -15.03 -4.93 1.32
C TRP A 164 -16.33 -5.49 1.93
N PRO A 165 -17.42 -4.69 1.93
CA PRO A 165 -18.64 -5.07 2.63
C PRO A 165 -19.22 -6.33 2.01
N ARG A 166 -19.51 -7.30 2.88
CA ARG A 166 -20.35 -8.43 2.53
C ARG A 166 -21.79 -8.05 2.84
N PRO A 167 -22.77 -8.39 1.98
CA PRO A 167 -24.13 -8.57 2.47
C PRO A 167 -24.06 -9.67 3.53
N ARG A 168 -24.06 -9.28 4.82
CA ARG A 168 -24.37 -10.23 5.88
C ARG A 168 -25.80 -10.66 5.58
N ARG A 169 -26.03 -11.94 5.34
CA ARG A 169 -27.35 -12.51 5.59
C ARG A 169 -27.57 -12.33 7.09
N ALA A 170 -28.14 -11.19 7.47
CA ALA A 170 -28.63 -11.01 8.82
C ALA A 170 -29.73 -12.06 8.97
N PHE A 171 -29.56 -12.99 9.92
CA PHE A 171 -30.70 -13.80 10.33
C PHE A 171 -31.76 -12.83 10.83
N SER A 172 -33.04 -13.12 10.54
CA SER A 172 -34.15 -12.36 11.09
C SER A 172 -33.97 -12.29 12.62
N PRO A 173 -34.17 -11.14 13.28
CA PRO A 173 -33.98 -11.01 14.74
C PRO A 173 -34.87 -11.98 15.54
N ALA A 174 -35.88 -12.56 14.91
CA ALA A 174 -36.73 -13.62 15.47
C ALA A 174 -36.08 -15.02 15.48
N VAL A 175 -35.01 -15.24 14.72
CA VAL A 175 -34.26 -16.52 14.67
C VAL A 175 -33.22 -16.59 15.79
N GLU A 176 -32.72 -15.43 16.22
CA GLU A 176 -31.68 -15.31 17.27
C GLU A 176 -32.04 -15.99 18.61
N PRO A 177 -33.23 -15.78 19.22
CA PRO A 177 -33.57 -16.44 20.48
C PRO A 177 -33.70 -17.97 20.34
N LEU A 178 -34.14 -18.47 19.18
CA LEU A 178 -34.27 -19.91 18.93
C LEU A 178 -32.89 -20.58 18.76
N LEU A 179 -31.92 -19.86 18.19
CA LEU A 179 -30.54 -20.33 18.10
C LEU A 179 -29.85 -20.34 19.46
N GLU A 180 -30.12 -19.34 20.29
CA GLU A 180 -29.64 -19.29 21.68
C GLU A 180 -30.19 -20.46 22.50
N GLU A 181 -31.50 -20.72 22.44
CA GLU A 181 -32.13 -21.85 23.12
C GLU A 181 -31.59 -23.20 22.64
N LEU A 182 -31.31 -23.35 21.33
CA LEU A 182 -30.66 -24.55 20.79
C LEU A 182 -29.23 -24.72 21.34
N SER A 183 -28.45 -23.63 21.41
CA SER A 183 -27.09 -23.63 21.95
C SER A 183 -27.06 -23.99 23.44
N ASP A 184 -28.03 -23.48 24.20
CA ASP A 184 -28.18 -23.80 25.61
C ASP A 184 -28.55 -25.27 25.81
N LEU A 185 -29.50 -25.79 25.02
CA LEU A 185 -29.90 -27.19 25.06
C LEU A 185 -28.73 -28.14 24.71
N GLU A 186 -27.89 -27.79 23.74
CA GLU A 186 -26.68 -28.55 23.41
C GLU A 186 -25.65 -28.53 24.55
N SER A 187 -25.55 -27.40 25.25
CA SER A 187 -24.67 -27.23 26.41
C SER A 187 -25.17 -28.07 27.60
N GLU A 188 -26.48 -28.06 27.88
CA GLU A 188 -27.10 -28.86 28.94
C GLU A 188 -26.93 -30.36 28.69
N ARG A 189 -27.10 -30.82 27.44
CA ARG A 189 -26.83 -32.22 27.05
C ARG A 189 -25.37 -32.59 27.31
N ARG A 190 -24.42 -31.73 26.91
CA ARG A 190 -22.98 -31.99 27.11
C ARG A 190 -22.61 -32.15 28.58
N VAL A 191 -23.27 -31.41 29.47
CA VAL A 191 -23.07 -31.48 30.93
C VAL A 191 -23.88 -32.63 31.57
N GLY A 192 -24.72 -33.34 30.79
CA GLY A 192 -25.55 -34.44 31.26
C GLY A 192 -26.75 -33.99 32.11
N LYS A 193 -27.17 -32.72 31.99
CA LYS A 193 -28.34 -32.19 32.72
C LYS A 193 -29.68 -32.62 32.12
N VAL A 194 -29.70 -33.09 30.88
CA VAL A 194 -30.92 -33.41 30.13
C VAL A 194 -30.80 -34.82 29.57
N ASP A 195 -31.83 -35.62 29.80
CA ASP A 195 -31.96 -36.97 29.26
C ASP A 195 -32.06 -36.95 27.72
N GLU A 196 -31.53 -37.97 27.04
CA GLU A 196 -31.46 -38.00 25.58
C GLU A 196 -32.85 -37.94 24.91
N GLU A 197 -33.88 -38.56 25.51
CA GLU A 197 -35.26 -38.48 24.98
C GLU A 197 -35.82 -37.06 25.07
N ALA A 198 -35.62 -36.38 26.20
CA ALA A 198 -36.04 -34.99 26.40
C ALA A 198 -35.28 -34.02 25.48
N TYR A 199 -33.98 -34.27 25.27
CA TYR A 199 -33.16 -33.54 24.30
C TYR A 199 -33.71 -33.68 22.89
N GLN A 200 -33.97 -34.90 22.42
CA GLN A 200 -34.47 -35.15 21.07
C GLN A 200 -35.84 -34.52 20.84
N GLN A 201 -36.72 -34.54 21.84
CA GLN A 201 -38.03 -33.89 21.76
C GLN A 201 -37.90 -32.37 21.64
N ARG A 202 -37.13 -31.72 22.53
CA ARG A 202 -36.93 -30.26 22.49
C ARG A 202 -36.21 -29.82 21.22
N ARG A 203 -35.18 -30.53 20.78
CA ARG A 203 -34.46 -30.25 19.53
C ARG A 203 -35.38 -30.30 18.31
N ARG A 204 -36.30 -31.27 18.25
CA ARG A 204 -37.28 -31.36 17.13
C ARG A 204 -38.24 -30.17 17.12
N LEU A 205 -38.71 -29.73 18.28
CA LEU A 205 -39.60 -28.56 18.39
C LEU A 205 -38.88 -27.28 17.95
N LEU A 206 -37.63 -27.07 18.40
CA LEU A 206 -36.81 -25.93 18.01
C LEU A 206 -36.48 -25.95 16.52
N ALA A 207 -36.14 -27.12 15.96
CA ALA A 207 -35.88 -27.26 14.53
C ALA A 207 -37.12 -26.93 13.69
N ALA A 208 -38.30 -27.43 14.07
CA ALA A 208 -39.56 -27.13 13.38
C ALA A 208 -39.92 -25.63 13.48
N ALA A 209 -39.70 -24.99 14.63
CA ALA A 209 -39.92 -23.56 14.81
C ALA A 209 -38.98 -22.71 13.94
N LEU A 210 -37.70 -23.10 13.84
CA LEU A 210 -36.72 -22.47 12.95
C LEU A 210 -37.11 -22.62 11.47
N GLU A 211 -37.56 -23.80 11.07
CA GLU A 211 -38.03 -24.05 9.69
C GLU A 211 -39.25 -23.21 9.34
N ASP A 212 -40.27 -23.15 10.21
CA ASP A 212 -41.45 -22.31 10.03
C ASP A 212 -41.07 -20.83 9.91
N ARG A 213 -40.15 -20.37 10.78
CA ARG A 213 -39.71 -18.98 10.76
C ARG A 213 -38.95 -18.63 9.48
N LEU A 214 -38.04 -19.50 9.03
CA LEU A 214 -37.32 -19.32 7.77
C LEU A 214 -38.23 -19.37 6.55
N ALA A 215 -39.33 -20.14 6.59
CA ALA A 215 -40.34 -20.14 5.53
C ALA A 215 -41.10 -18.80 5.49
N ARG A 216 -41.56 -18.30 6.64
CA ARG A 216 -42.23 -16.98 6.73
C ARG A 216 -41.35 -15.82 6.28
N ASP A 217 -40.07 -15.82 6.67
CA ASP A 217 -39.15 -14.77 6.23
C ASP A 217 -38.97 -14.77 4.71
N ARG A 218 -38.91 -15.95 4.06
CA ARG A 218 -38.87 -16.06 2.58
C ARG A 218 -40.15 -15.55 1.91
N GLU A 219 -41.31 -15.84 2.51
CA GLU A 219 -42.59 -15.32 2.00
C GLU A 219 -42.68 -13.80 2.11
N LEU A 220 -42.21 -13.22 3.23
CA LEU A 220 -42.15 -11.78 3.43
C LEU A 220 -41.17 -11.10 2.46
N GLU A 221 -39.99 -11.68 2.25
CA GLU A 221 -39.03 -11.20 1.24
C GLU A 221 -39.66 -11.22 -0.16
N ALA A 222 -40.33 -12.32 -0.55
CA ALA A 222 -40.99 -12.42 -1.84
C ALA A 222 -42.14 -11.40 -2.00
N ALA A 223 -42.93 -11.17 -0.94
CA ALA A 223 -44.01 -10.19 -0.94
C ALA A 223 -43.47 -8.75 -1.02
N PHE A 224 -42.39 -8.44 -0.30
CA PHE A 224 -41.71 -7.15 -0.36
C PHE A 224 -41.16 -6.89 -1.77
N ASP A 225 -40.46 -7.86 -2.35
CA ASP A 225 -39.93 -7.77 -3.71
C ASP A 225 -41.04 -7.54 -4.74
N ALA A 226 -42.16 -8.25 -4.63
CA ALA A 226 -43.32 -8.05 -5.48
C ALA A 226 -43.90 -6.64 -5.35
N ARG A 227 -44.00 -6.12 -4.12
CA ARG A 227 -44.49 -4.76 -3.85
C ARG A 227 -43.55 -3.68 -4.40
N VAL A 228 -42.24 -3.86 -4.24
CA VAL A 228 -41.25 -2.92 -4.79
C VAL A 228 -41.32 -2.89 -6.31
N ARG A 229 -41.46 -4.05 -6.97
CA ARG A 229 -41.64 -4.10 -8.45
C ARG A 229 -42.91 -3.38 -8.90
N GLN A 230 -44.03 -3.62 -8.22
CA GLN A 230 -45.28 -2.92 -8.50
C GLN A 230 -45.12 -1.39 -8.41
N LEU A 231 -44.50 -0.89 -7.33
CA LEU A 231 -44.27 0.55 -7.15
C LEU A 231 -43.34 1.15 -8.22
N LEU A 232 -42.39 0.38 -8.74
CA LEU A 232 -41.49 0.81 -9.81
C LEU A 232 -42.19 0.85 -11.18
N GLU A 233 -43.18 -0.02 -11.41
CA GLU A 233 -43.96 -0.07 -12.65
C GLU A 233 -45.07 1.01 -12.67
N GLU A 234 -45.70 1.30 -11.52
CA GLU A 234 -46.71 2.36 -11.38
C GLU A 234 -46.12 3.79 -11.44
N GLY A 235 -44.80 3.93 -11.24
CA GLY A 235 -44.08 5.21 -11.23
C GLY A 235 -43.51 5.65 -12.59
N THR A 236 -43.78 4.92 -13.66
CA THR A 236 -43.40 5.22 -15.06
C THR A 236 -44.63 5.50 -15.92
#